data_AF-A0A4P9YGK8-F1
#
_entry.id   AF-A0A4P9YGK8-F1
#
_cell.length_a   1.000
_cell.length_b   1.000
_cell.length_c   1.000
_cell.angle_alpha   90.00
_cell.angle_beta   90.00
_cell.angle_gamma   90.00
#
_symmetry.space_group_name_H-M   'P 1'
#
loop_
_entity.id
_entity.type
_entity.pdbx_description
1 polymer ?
#
loop_
_entity_poly.entity_id
_entity_poly.type
_entity_poly.pdbx_seq_one_letter_code
_entity_poly.pdbx_strand_id
1 'polypeptide(L)'
;MIEEKKAKGEKGMNVNEVNEVNQDVIPHEDTISDEEDLHEENLPETMEPQQDNLVKIEMENKRKELEREKEEKERLDQKLKELENQLLVGGEGIYDHASEKEKALIEAELQNKMRNQRELENRLQQQMETQMQLEEHYNSLQEEIEKKTIKLEKMVKKIQTTKSEIHDLQEEFRNEREELMEAIREISKEILLKQTIIDNFIPKEEVYKVQQRSIFNEDTEEWEIISYAEMNQQNKLERPKSEFRLPMSLLAKEQVANGNNNPRFRHENILVVPLDMPERMTRDYIRKNVIEKPINKKKSEDLTISASSYQKF
;
A
#
# COMPACT_ATOMS: atom_id res chain seq x y z
N MET A 1 13.87 -17.79 -32.68
CA MET A 1 12.80 -17.17 -33.49
C MET A 1 12.46 -15.85 -32.79
N ILE A 2 12.67 -14.66 -33.35
CA ILE A 2 13.02 -14.27 -34.73
C ILE A 2 14.17 -13.24 -34.67
N GLU A 3 15.03 -13.24 -35.68
CA GLU A 3 16.13 -12.28 -35.88
C GLU A 3 15.63 -10.99 -36.54
N GLU A 4 16.43 -9.92 -36.52
CA GLU A 4 16.59 -8.82 -37.51
C GLU A 4 17.10 -7.56 -36.78
N LYS A 5 17.95 -6.67 -37.30
CA LYS A 5 18.91 -6.69 -38.43
C LYS A 5 19.90 -5.54 -38.14
N LYS A 6 21.21 -5.74 -38.33
CA LYS A 6 22.18 -4.63 -38.38
C LYS A 6 23.17 -4.90 -39.50
N ALA A 7 23.24 -4.00 -40.48
CA ALA A 7 24.04 -4.20 -41.68
C ALA A 7 24.59 -2.88 -42.24
N LYS A 8 25.93 -2.83 -42.37
CA LYS A 8 26.73 -2.04 -43.32
C LYS A 8 26.67 -0.50 -43.17
N GLY A 9 27.73 0.24 -43.51
CA GLY A 9 29.04 -0.19 -43.98
C GLY A 9 30.01 0.97 -44.23
N GLU A 10 31.29 0.61 -44.26
CA GLU A 10 32.51 1.39 -44.48
C GLU A 10 32.46 2.54 -45.51
N LYS A 11 33.27 3.58 -45.26
CA LYS A 11 34.51 3.85 -46.01
C LYS A 11 35.36 4.91 -45.30
N GLY A 12 36.68 4.72 -45.27
CA GLY A 12 37.63 5.71 -44.77
C GLY A 12 38.52 6.24 -45.89
N MET A 13 39.32 7.27 -45.58
CA MET A 13 40.59 7.51 -46.26
C MET A 13 41.53 8.29 -45.33
N ASN A 14 42.83 7.98 -45.43
CA ASN A 14 43.91 8.51 -44.60
C ASN A 14 44.92 9.21 -45.53
N VAL A 15 45.37 10.42 -45.18
CA VAL A 15 46.67 10.95 -45.66
C VAL A 15 47.31 11.74 -44.52
N ASN A 16 48.60 11.49 -44.29
CA ASN A 16 49.45 12.17 -43.31
C ASN A 16 50.13 13.43 -43.89
N GLU A 17 50.78 14.16 -42.98
CA GLU A 17 52.18 14.64 -43.08
C GLU A 17 52.48 16.11 -43.46
N VAL A 18 53.32 16.73 -42.60
CA VAL A 18 54.21 17.91 -42.75
C VAL A 18 53.61 19.28 -43.18
N ASN A 19 54.18 20.45 -42.82
CA ASN A 19 55.52 20.78 -42.30
C ASN A 19 55.51 22.03 -41.39
N GLU A 20 56.55 22.22 -40.58
CA GLU A 20 56.92 23.53 -39.99
C GLU A 20 57.59 24.45 -41.06
N VAL A 21 57.69 25.77 -40.78
CA VAL A 21 58.91 26.62 -40.88
C VAL A 21 58.57 28.10 -40.58
N ASN A 22 59.59 28.88 -40.21
CA ASN A 22 59.53 30.19 -39.52
C ASN A 22 59.53 31.45 -40.42
N GLN A 23 59.19 32.58 -39.77
CA GLN A 23 59.72 33.96 -39.86
C GLN A 23 60.44 34.47 -41.13
N ASP A 24 59.98 35.63 -41.62
CA ASP A 24 60.74 36.87 -41.89
C ASP A 24 59.75 38.07 -41.68
N VAL A 25 60.05 39.34 -41.36
CA VAL A 25 61.26 40.21 -41.26
C VAL A 25 61.41 41.25 -42.40
N ILE A 26 61.17 42.52 -41.99
CA ILE A 26 61.50 43.90 -42.46
C ILE A 26 62.79 44.11 -43.31
N PRO A 27 63.10 45.33 -43.83
CA PRO A 27 62.30 46.54 -44.16
C PRO A 27 62.61 47.09 -45.59
N HIS A 28 62.22 48.32 -45.96
CA HIS A 28 63.17 49.40 -46.34
C HIS A 28 62.48 50.77 -46.57
N GLU A 29 63.22 51.85 -46.27
CA GLU A 29 62.88 53.27 -46.49
C GLU A 29 63.37 53.74 -47.88
N ASP A 30 62.99 54.96 -48.30
CA ASP A 30 63.92 55.88 -49.00
C ASP A 30 63.43 57.34 -48.91
N THR A 31 64.34 58.28 -49.18
CA THR A 31 64.31 59.69 -48.75
C THR A 31 64.30 60.70 -49.94
N ILE A 32 64.02 62.00 -49.66
CA ILE A 32 64.81 63.23 -49.99
C ILE A 32 65.49 63.28 -51.41
N SER A 33 65.53 64.35 -52.24
CA SER A 33 65.45 65.84 -52.12
C SER A 33 65.15 66.51 -53.49
N ASP A 34 65.44 67.82 -53.59
CA ASP A 34 65.93 68.62 -54.76
C ASP A 34 64.92 69.71 -55.20
N GLU A 35 65.09 71.00 -54.89
CA GLU A 35 66.14 72.01 -55.21
C GLU A 35 65.84 72.83 -56.48
N GLU A 36 65.68 74.15 -56.27
CA GLU A 36 66.21 75.32 -57.02
C GLU A 36 65.89 75.42 -58.56
N ASP A 37 66.13 76.50 -59.33
CA ASP A 37 66.94 77.72 -59.17
C ASP A 37 66.58 78.80 -60.26
N LEU A 38 67.31 79.94 -60.28
CA LEU A 38 67.72 80.83 -61.40
C LEU A 38 67.06 82.22 -61.63
N HIS A 39 67.87 83.25 -61.31
CA HIS A 39 68.27 84.46 -62.09
C HIS A 39 67.26 85.53 -62.57
N GLU A 40 67.61 86.80 -62.87
CA GLU A 40 68.65 87.79 -62.44
C GLU A 40 68.92 88.81 -63.59
N GLU A 41 69.35 90.00 -63.19
CA GLU A 41 70.11 91.02 -63.94
C GLU A 41 69.47 92.05 -64.93
N ASN A 42 69.88 93.30 -64.65
CA ASN A 42 70.36 94.37 -65.55
C ASN A 42 69.50 95.61 -65.90
N LEU A 43 70.18 96.76 -65.74
CA LEU A 43 69.80 98.15 -66.04
C LEU A 43 70.57 98.61 -67.31
N PRO A 44 70.14 99.64 -68.07
CA PRO A 44 70.71 100.99 -67.87
C PRO A 44 69.78 102.18 -68.26
N GLU A 45 70.32 103.39 -68.25
CA GLU A 45 69.63 104.69 -68.28
C GLU A 45 69.50 105.40 -69.66
N THR A 46 68.44 106.23 -69.78
CA THR A 46 68.35 107.59 -70.42
C THR A 46 68.23 107.88 -71.95
N MET A 47 67.28 108.81 -72.25
CA MET A 47 67.18 109.78 -73.38
C MET A 47 66.82 109.22 -74.79
N GLU A 48 65.99 109.81 -75.67
CA GLU A 48 65.19 111.06 -75.73
C GLU A 48 63.87 110.84 -76.56
N PRO A 49 62.90 111.79 -76.61
CA PRO A 49 61.49 111.47 -76.90
C PRO A 49 61.00 111.70 -78.35
N GLN A 50 60.32 110.70 -78.92
CA GLN A 50 59.39 110.89 -80.05
C GLN A 50 58.38 109.73 -80.29
N GLN A 51 58.00 108.98 -79.24
CA GLN A 51 57.08 107.82 -79.35
C GLN A 51 55.87 107.84 -78.38
N ASP A 52 55.75 108.86 -77.54
CA ASP A 52 54.79 108.94 -76.41
C ASP A 52 53.31 108.72 -76.78
N ASN A 53 52.89 109.08 -78.00
CA ASN A 53 51.48 108.95 -78.40
C ASN A 53 51.09 107.52 -78.81
N LEU A 54 52.02 106.69 -79.29
CA LEU A 54 51.75 105.29 -79.59
C LEU A 54 51.78 104.45 -78.30
N VAL A 55 52.80 104.69 -77.46
CA VAL A 55 52.96 104.02 -76.16
C VAL A 55 51.74 104.28 -75.26
N LYS A 56 51.20 105.50 -75.20
CA LYS A 56 49.98 105.80 -74.41
C LYS A 56 48.76 104.99 -74.86
N ILE A 57 48.56 104.79 -76.16
CA ILE A 57 47.43 104.02 -76.70
C ILE A 57 47.61 102.52 -76.41
N GLU A 58 48.83 102.00 -76.55
CA GLU A 58 49.12 100.59 -76.23
C GLU A 58 48.98 100.31 -74.72
N MET A 59 49.46 101.21 -73.87
CA MET A 59 49.33 101.11 -72.41
C MET A 59 47.87 101.18 -71.96
N GLU A 60 47.05 102.03 -72.55
CA GLU A 60 45.61 102.12 -72.25
C GLU A 60 44.84 100.85 -72.69
N ASN A 61 45.22 100.25 -73.82
CA ASN A 61 44.66 98.97 -74.26
C ASN A 61 45.09 97.80 -73.34
N LYS A 62 46.38 97.71 -72.96
CA LYS A 62 46.87 96.74 -71.96
C LYS A 62 46.18 96.90 -70.61
N ARG A 63 45.91 98.14 -70.19
CA ARG A 63 45.19 98.46 -68.96
C ARG A 63 43.74 97.97 -69.00
N LYS A 64 43.02 98.15 -70.12
CA LYS A 64 41.67 97.62 -70.32
C LYS A 64 41.61 96.09 -70.42
N GLU A 65 42.67 95.45 -70.90
CA GLU A 65 42.78 93.99 -70.90
C GLU A 65 42.98 93.47 -69.47
N LEU A 66 43.87 94.09 -68.70
CA LEU A 66 44.08 93.79 -67.27
C LEU A 66 42.85 94.08 -66.40
N GLU A 67 42.07 95.11 -66.70
CA GLU A 67 40.79 95.37 -66.01
C GLU A 67 39.77 94.26 -66.30
N ARG A 68 39.63 93.80 -67.56
CA ARG A 68 38.77 92.65 -67.88
C ARG A 68 39.27 91.33 -67.27
N GLU A 69 40.57 91.07 -67.28
CA GLU A 69 41.14 89.88 -66.62
C GLU A 69 40.93 89.92 -65.09
N LYS A 70 40.97 91.11 -64.48
CA LYS A 70 40.63 91.29 -63.06
C LYS A 70 39.14 91.11 -62.79
N GLU A 71 38.25 91.65 -63.61
CA GLU A 71 36.80 91.43 -63.49
C GLU A 71 36.44 89.94 -63.63
N GLU A 72 37.07 89.22 -64.56
CA GLU A 72 36.88 87.77 -64.68
C GLU A 72 37.47 87.00 -63.50
N LYS A 73 38.65 87.38 -62.99
CA LYS A 73 39.21 86.81 -61.76
C LYS A 73 38.33 87.07 -60.55
N GLU A 74 37.90 88.31 -60.30
CA GLU A 74 37.00 88.65 -59.19
C GLU A 74 35.65 87.94 -59.29
N ARG A 75 35.10 87.79 -60.50
CA ARG A 75 33.87 87.00 -60.74
C ARG A 75 34.08 85.52 -60.45
N LEU A 76 35.21 84.95 -60.83
CA LEU A 76 35.58 83.57 -60.50
C LEU A 76 35.80 83.42 -58.99
N ASP A 77 36.47 84.36 -58.34
CA ASP A 77 36.75 84.39 -56.91
C ASP A 77 35.47 84.51 -56.07
N GLN A 78 34.52 85.34 -56.49
CA GLN A 78 33.18 85.45 -55.89
C GLN A 78 32.43 84.13 -56.01
N LYS A 79 32.45 83.49 -57.20
CA LYS A 79 31.82 82.19 -57.42
C LYS A 79 32.49 81.07 -56.64
N LEU A 80 33.81 81.13 -56.47
CA LEU A 80 34.58 80.17 -55.68
C LEU A 80 34.27 80.33 -54.19
N LYS A 81 34.20 81.56 -53.66
CA LYS A 81 33.76 81.88 -52.30
C LYS A 81 32.29 81.54 -52.01
N GLU A 82 31.42 81.63 -53.02
CA GLU A 82 30.02 81.22 -52.93
C GLU A 82 29.92 79.69 -52.83
N LEU A 83 30.65 78.96 -53.67
CA LEU A 83 30.77 77.50 -53.60
C LEU A 83 31.46 77.02 -52.31
N GLU A 84 32.50 77.71 -51.83
CA GLU A 84 33.15 77.41 -50.56
C GLU A 84 32.21 77.61 -49.37
N ASN A 85 31.46 78.72 -49.31
CA ASN A 85 30.44 78.89 -48.26
C ASN A 85 29.35 77.81 -48.34
N GLN A 86 28.92 77.44 -49.54
CA GLN A 86 27.90 76.41 -49.73
C GLN A 86 28.41 75.00 -49.39
N LEU A 87 29.71 74.74 -49.57
CA LEU A 87 30.38 73.51 -49.16
C LEU A 87 30.66 73.49 -47.65
N LEU A 88 31.10 74.60 -47.05
CA LEU A 88 31.46 74.72 -45.64
C LEU A 88 30.22 74.61 -44.73
N VAL A 89 29.15 75.35 -45.06
CA VAL A 89 27.87 75.28 -44.35
C VAL A 89 27.13 73.95 -44.63
N GLY A 90 27.44 73.27 -45.75
CA GLY A 90 26.97 71.91 -46.02
C GLY A 90 27.75 70.83 -45.27
N GLY A 91 29.06 70.99 -45.11
CA GLY A 91 29.98 69.95 -44.65
C GLY A 91 29.83 69.58 -43.18
N GLU A 92 29.86 70.57 -42.28
CA GLU A 92 29.70 70.34 -40.83
C GLU A 92 28.34 69.69 -40.52
N GLY A 93 27.26 70.20 -41.14
CA GLY A 93 25.92 69.66 -40.94
C GLY A 93 25.75 68.22 -41.45
N ILE A 94 26.27 67.90 -42.64
CA ILE A 94 26.08 66.57 -43.26
C ILE A 94 26.89 65.49 -42.54
N TYR A 95 28.14 65.75 -42.16
CA TYR A 95 28.98 64.76 -41.48
C TYR A 95 28.44 64.40 -40.10
N ASP A 96 28.08 65.41 -39.29
CA ASP A 96 27.53 65.16 -37.95
C ASP A 96 26.14 64.53 -38.01
N HIS A 97 25.24 64.99 -38.90
CA HIS A 97 23.93 64.34 -39.08
C HIS A 97 24.05 62.91 -39.64
N ALA A 98 25.09 62.60 -40.42
CA ALA A 98 25.35 61.23 -40.88
C ALA A 98 25.86 60.35 -39.73
N SER A 99 26.86 60.82 -38.98
CA SER A 99 27.42 60.13 -37.81
C SER A 99 26.36 59.90 -36.71
N GLU A 100 25.49 60.88 -36.47
CA GLU A 100 24.43 60.80 -35.48
C GLU A 100 23.30 59.84 -35.93
N LYS A 101 22.94 59.83 -37.22
CA LYS A 101 22.03 58.81 -37.79
C LYS A 101 22.64 57.41 -37.78
N GLU A 102 23.93 57.27 -38.03
CA GLU A 102 24.63 55.98 -38.00
C GLU A 102 24.68 55.43 -36.56
N LYS A 103 25.03 56.27 -35.57
CA LYS A 103 24.95 55.92 -34.14
C LYS A 103 23.52 55.53 -33.74
N ALA A 104 22.51 56.29 -34.15
CA ALA A 104 21.11 55.97 -33.88
C ALA A 104 20.66 54.65 -34.55
N LEU A 105 21.17 54.34 -35.75
CA LEU A 105 20.93 53.07 -36.43
C LEU A 105 21.57 51.90 -35.67
N ILE A 106 22.83 52.04 -35.25
CA ILE A 106 23.57 51.01 -34.48
C ILE A 106 22.91 50.77 -33.12
N GLU A 107 22.51 51.84 -32.42
CA GLU A 107 21.75 51.77 -31.16
C GLU A 107 20.41 51.03 -31.36
N ALA A 108 19.65 51.35 -32.41
CA ALA A 108 18.41 50.66 -32.74
C ALA A 108 18.62 49.19 -33.16
N GLU A 109 19.69 48.87 -33.89
CA GLU A 109 20.01 47.49 -34.26
C GLU A 109 20.45 46.67 -33.04
N LEU A 110 21.23 47.27 -32.13
CA LEU A 110 21.61 46.66 -30.86
C LEU A 110 20.39 46.41 -29.96
N GLN A 111 19.50 47.40 -29.81
CA GLN A 111 18.25 47.23 -29.06
C GLN A 111 17.35 46.15 -29.67
N ASN A 112 17.24 46.08 -31.00
CA ASN A 112 16.52 45.00 -31.68
C ASN A 112 17.18 43.62 -31.46
N LYS A 113 18.52 43.53 -31.50
CA LYS A 113 19.25 42.28 -31.18
C LYS A 113 19.03 41.85 -29.73
N MET A 114 19.16 42.76 -28.76
CA MET A 114 18.90 42.45 -27.35
C MET A 114 17.44 42.05 -27.11
N ARG A 115 16.49 42.71 -27.77
CA ARG A 115 15.07 42.38 -27.71
C ARG A 115 14.79 40.99 -28.29
N ASN A 116 15.30 40.69 -29.49
CA ASN A 116 15.15 39.38 -30.12
C ASN A 116 15.80 38.27 -29.29
N GLN A 117 16.97 38.53 -28.70
CA GLN A 117 17.66 37.59 -27.81
C GLN A 117 16.84 37.33 -26.54
N ARG A 118 16.25 38.36 -25.93
CA ARG A 118 15.38 38.23 -24.76
C ARG A 118 14.03 37.56 -25.08
N GLU A 119 13.45 37.82 -26.25
CA GLU A 119 12.25 37.13 -26.73
C GLU A 119 12.53 35.64 -26.99
N LEU A 120 13.72 35.30 -27.52
CA LEU A 120 14.19 33.93 -27.70
C LEU A 120 14.45 33.23 -26.36
N GLU A 121 15.11 33.89 -25.41
CA GLU A 121 15.39 33.38 -24.06
C GLU A 121 14.09 33.12 -23.29
N ASN A 122 13.15 34.08 -23.28
CA ASN A 122 11.82 33.91 -22.71
C ASN A 122 11.08 32.71 -23.33
N ARG A 123 11.17 32.54 -24.67
CA ARG A 123 10.53 31.42 -25.38
C ARG A 123 11.17 30.08 -25.03
N LEU A 124 12.49 30.02 -24.90
CA LEU A 124 13.22 28.84 -24.44
C LEU A 124 12.81 28.47 -23.02
N GLN A 125 12.76 29.47 -22.12
CA GLN A 125 12.33 29.28 -20.73
C GLN A 125 10.89 28.79 -20.63
N GLN A 126 9.96 29.35 -21.42
CA GLN A 126 8.59 28.83 -21.51
C GLN A 126 8.54 27.38 -22.00
N GLN A 127 9.34 27.01 -23.01
CA GLN A 127 9.41 25.63 -23.47
C GLN A 127 9.96 24.70 -22.38
N MET A 128 11.03 25.08 -21.69
CA MET A 128 11.57 24.33 -20.56
C MET A 128 10.57 24.19 -19.41
N GLU A 129 9.84 25.25 -19.08
CA GLU A 129 8.79 25.23 -18.05
C GLU A 129 7.64 24.29 -18.44
N THR A 130 7.15 24.35 -19.69
CA THR A 130 6.10 23.43 -20.16
C THR A 130 6.56 21.98 -20.23
N GLN A 131 7.85 21.73 -20.54
CA GLN A 131 8.43 20.39 -20.50
C GLN A 131 8.51 19.87 -19.06
N MET A 132 8.98 20.70 -18.12
CA MET A 132 9.07 20.34 -16.70
C MET A 132 7.68 20.03 -16.11
N GLN A 133 6.68 20.87 -16.37
CA GLN A 133 5.29 20.63 -15.97
C GLN A 133 4.74 19.32 -16.55
N LEU A 134 5.07 19.02 -17.81
CA LEU A 134 4.66 17.77 -18.46
C LEU A 134 5.33 16.53 -17.84
N GLU A 135 6.62 16.62 -17.52
CA GLU A 135 7.37 15.57 -16.82
C GLU A 135 6.83 15.35 -15.39
N GLU A 136 6.54 16.41 -14.64
CA GLU A 136 5.87 16.34 -13.33
C GLU A 136 4.48 15.67 -13.41
N HIS A 137 3.68 16.02 -14.41
CA HIS A 137 2.38 15.39 -14.64
C HIS A 137 2.49 13.90 -14.98
N TYR A 138 3.44 13.50 -15.84
CA TYR A 138 3.68 12.09 -16.14
C TYR A 138 4.19 11.31 -14.93
N ASN A 139 5.12 11.87 -14.15
CA ASN A 139 5.62 11.24 -12.92
C ASN A 139 4.49 11.05 -11.88
N SER A 140 3.64 12.07 -11.69
CA SER A 140 2.48 12.00 -10.79
C SER A 140 1.48 10.92 -11.23
N LEU A 141 1.19 10.81 -12.53
CA LEU A 141 0.32 9.78 -13.08
C LEU A 141 0.92 8.37 -12.94
N GLN A 142 2.23 8.23 -13.19
CA GLN A 142 2.96 6.98 -13.03
C GLN A 142 2.93 6.50 -11.58
N GLU A 143 3.20 7.38 -10.61
CA GLU A 143 3.05 7.08 -9.18
C GLU A 143 1.63 6.64 -8.81
N GLU A 144 0.59 7.26 -9.39
CA GLU A 144 -0.79 6.88 -9.12
C GLU A 144 -1.11 5.47 -9.67
N ILE A 145 -0.62 5.15 -10.87
CA ILE A 145 -0.73 3.83 -11.50
C ILE A 145 -0.02 2.77 -10.64
N GLU A 146 1.20 3.03 -10.15
CA GLU A 146 1.93 2.13 -9.27
C GLU A 146 1.20 1.91 -7.94
N LYS A 147 0.75 2.97 -7.28
CA LYS A 147 -0.03 2.89 -6.04
C LYS A 147 -1.34 2.09 -6.22
N LYS A 148 -2.05 2.29 -7.34
CA LYS A 148 -3.24 1.50 -7.72
C LYS A 148 -2.90 0.04 -8.01
N THR A 149 -1.80 -0.22 -8.70
CA THR A 149 -1.35 -1.58 -9.06
C THR A 149 -0.97 -2.38 -7.81
N ILE A 150 -0.20 -1.81 -6.89
CA ILE A 150 0.14 -2.43 -5.59
C ILE A 150 -1.12 -2.71 -4.77
N LYS A 151 -2.11 -1.81 -4.79
CA LYS A 151 -3.40 -2.02 -4.09
C LYS A 151 -4.22 -3.14 -4.74
N LEU A 152 -4.23 -3.23 -6.07
CA LEU A 152 -4.88 -4.29 -6.83
C LEU A 152 -4.22 -5.65 -6.53
N GLU A 153 -2.90 -5.75 -6.58
CA GLU A 153 -2.18 -6.98 -6.23
C GLU A 153 -2.48 -7.46 -4.81
N LYS A 154 -2.49 -6.54 -3.83
CA LYS A 154 -2.85 -6.88 -2.43
C LYS A 154 -4.28 -7.42 -2.33
N MET A 155 -5.22 -6.83 -3.08
CA MET A 155 -6.60 -7.30 -3.11
C MET A 155 -6.74 -8.65 -3.82
N VAL A 156 -6.03 -8.86 -4.94
CA VAL A 156 -6.00 -10.16 -5.66
C VAL A 156 -5.42 -11.25 -4.77
N LYS A 157 -4.30 -10.98 -4.07
CA LYS A 157 -3.71 -11.91 -3.09
C LYS A 157 -4.71 -12.26 -1.99
N LYS A 158 -5.41 -11.27 -1.41
CA LYS A 158 -6.45 -11.53 -0.39
C LYS A 158 -7.64 -12.34 -0.94
N ILE A 159 -8.07 -12.09 -2.18
CA ILE A 159 -9.10 -12.89 -2.84
C ILE A 159 -8.60 -14.33 -3.05
N GLN A 160 -7.33 -14.52 -3.40
CA GLN A 160 -6.74 -15.84 -3.59
C GLN A 160 -6.59 -16.61 -2.28
N THR A 161 -6.14 -15.98 -1.19
CA THR A 161 -6.08 -16.64 0.13
C THR A 161 -7.47 -17.04 0.61
N THR A 162 -8.45 -16.13 0.58
CA THR A 162 -9.82 -16.45 0.99
C THR A 162 -10.51 -17.46 0.07
N LYS A 163 -10.12 -17.56 -1.22
CA LYS A 163 -10.57 -18.67 -2.07
C LYS A 163 -9.95 -20.02 -1.68
N SER A 164 -8.69 -20.04 -1.23
CA SER A 164 -8.09 -21.24 -0.65
C SER A 164 -8.80 -21.59 0.65
N GLU A 165 -8.90 -20.66 1.59
CA GLU A 165 -9.59 -20.84 2.88
C GLU A 165 -11.01 -21.43 2.70
N ILE A 166 -11.79 -20.94 1.72
CA ILE A 166 -13.11 -21.49 1.38
C ILE A 166 -13.02 -22.91 0.81
N HIS A 167 -12.04 -23.22 -0.04
CA HIS A 167 -11.86 -24.55 -0.61
C HIS A 167 -11.43 -25.58 0.46
N ASP A 168 -10.48 -25.18 1.30
CA ASP A 168 -9.91 -25.96 2.39
C ASP A 168 -11.02 -26.28 3.42
N LEU A 169 -11.78 -25.27 3.87
CA LEU A 169 -12.97 -25.46 4.72
C LEU A 169 -14.02 -26.36 4.06
N GLN A 170 -14.28 -26.20 2.75
CA GLN A 170 -15.21 -27.07 2.03
C GLN A 170 -14.72 -28.52 1.95
N GLU A 171 -13.41 -28.77 2.02
CA GLU A 171 -12.84 -30.11 2.08
C GLU A 171 -12.97 -30.71 3.47
N GLU A 172 -12.62 -29.95 4.51
CA GLU A 172 -12.85 -30.32 5.91
C GLU A 172 -14.32 -30.69 6.14
N PHE A 173 -15.28 -29.83 5.75
CA PHE A 173 -16.72 -30.14 5.84
C PHE A 173 -17.16 -31.37 5.01
N ARG A 174 -16.47 -31.71 3.92
CA ARG A 174 -16.77 -32.96 3.17
C ARG A 174 -16.29 -34.17 3.95
N ASN A 175 -15.08 -34.10 4.49
CA ASN A 175 -14.42 -35.18 5.23
C ASN A 175 -15.13 -35.44 6.56
N GLU A 176 -15.36 -34.40 7.39
CA GLU A 176 -16.15 -34.51 8.63
C GLU A 176 -17.54 -35.13 8.39
N ARG A 177 -18.22 -34.73 7.31
CA ARG A 177 -19.52 -35.30 6.95
C ARG A 177 -19.40 -36.76 6.52
N GLU A 178 -18.32 -37.16 5.86
CA GLU A 178 -18.07 -38.55 5.49
C GLU A 178 -17.75 -39.41 6.72
N GLU A 179 -16.93 -38.91 7.64
CA GLU A 179 -16.62 -39.53 8.94
C GLU A 179 -17.88 -39.72 9.80
N LEU A 180 -18.71 -38.68 9.93
CA LEU A 180 -20.00 -38.77 10.65
C LEU A 180 -20.96 -39.77 9.98
N MET A 181 -20.98 -39.83 8.65
CA MET A 181 -21.79 -40.81 7.91
C MET A 181 -21.25 -42.24 8.06
N GLU A 182 -19.93 -42.42 8.18
CA GLU A 182 -19.32 -43.71 8.49
C GLU A 182 -19.65 -44.14 9.93
N ALA A 183 -19.53 -43.26 10.92
CA ALA A 183 -19.94 -43.53 12.29
C ALA A 183 -21.43 -43.90 12.39
N ILE A 184 -22.32 -43.20 11.68
CA ILE A 184 -23.75 -43.55 11.60
C ILE A 184 -23.95 -44.95 10.98
N ARG A 185 -23.21 -45.30 9.93
CA ARG A 185 -23.28 -46.63 9.30
C ARG A 185 -22.78 -47.73 10.23
N GLU A 186 -21.70 -47.49 10.98
CA GLU A 186 -21.15 -48.43 11.95
C GLU A 186 -22.11 -48.65 13.12
N ILE A 187 -22.62 -47.59 13.73
CA ILE A 187 -23.63 -47.66 14.80
C ILE A 187 -24.90 -48.36 14.30
N SER A 188 -25.37 -48.06 13.08
CA SER A 188 -26.53 -48.72 12.48
C SER A 188 -26.30 -50.22 12.28
N LYS A 189 -25.08 -50.61 11.87
CA LYS A 189 -24.67 -52.02 11.71
C LYS A 189 -24.58 -52.73 13.07
N GLU A 190 -24.07 -52.07 14.11
CA GLU A 190 -24.08 -52.61 15.47
C GLU A 190 -25.49 -52.80 16.02
N ILE A 191 -26.37 -51.82 15.84
CA ILE A 191 -27.78 -51.90 16.26
C ILE A 191 -28.46 -53.07 15.53
N LEU A 192 -28.28 -53.19 14.22
CA LEU A 192 -28.84 -54.30 13.44
C LEU A 192 -28.30 -55.66 13.90
N LEU A 193 -27.01 -55.76 14.21
CA LEU A 193 -26.40 -56.97 14.77
C LEU A 193 -27.01 -57.33 16.14
N LYS A 194 -27.07 -56.37 17.06
CA LYS A 194 -27.63 -56.54 18.42
C LYS A 194 -29.10 -56.94 18.34
N GLN A 195 -29.90 -56.28 17.49
CA GLN A 195 -31.30 -56.61 17.23
C GLN A 195 -31.45 -58.02 16.66
N THR A 196 -30.65 -58.40 15.66
CA THR A 196 -30.65 -59.74 15.06
C THR A 196 -30.32 -60.82 16.11
N ILE A 197 -29.40 -60.55 17.03
CA ILE A 197 -29.07 -61.46 18.14
C ILE A 197 -30.26 -61.59 19.09
N ILE A 198 -30.90 -60.48 19.48
CA ILE A 198 -32.11 -60.49 20.34
C ILE A 198 -33.21 -61.33 19.68
N ASP A 199 -33.54 -61.06 18.42
CA ASP A 199 -34.65 -61.71 17.70
C ASP A 199 -34.45 -63.22 17.46
N ASN A 200 -33.19 -63.69 17.36
CA ASN A 200 -32.89 -65.11 17.13
C ASN A 200 -32.60 -65.91 18.41
N PHE A 201 -32.05 -65.29 19.46
CA PHE A 201 -31.55 -66.00 20.64
C PHE A 201 -32.33 -65.72 21.95
N ILE A 202 -33.19 -64.69 22.00
CA ILE A 202 -33.90 -64.30 23.23
C ILE A 202 -35.42 -64.46 23.06
N PRO A 203 -36.12 -65.19 23.95
CA PRO A 203 -37.58 -65.24 23.96
C PRO A 203 -38.22 -63.86 24.14
N LYS A 204 -39.22 -63.54 23.32
CA LYS A 204 -39.90 -62.23 23.32
C LYS A 204 -40.47 -61.82 24.68
N GLU A 205 -40.83 -62.78 25.52
CA GLU A 205 -41.31 -62.53 26.89
C GLU A 205 -40.23 -61.91 27.80
N GLU A 206 -38.98 -62.33 27.68
CA GLU A 206 -37.87 -61.77 28.47
C GLU A 206 -37.48 -60.38 27.97
N VAL A 207 -37.49 -60.17 26.64
CA VAL A 207 -37.28 -58.85 26.03
C VAL A 207 -38.32 -57.85 26.57
N TYR A 208 -39.60 -58.24 26.59
CA TYR A 208 -40.67 -57.40 27.14
C TYR A 208 -40.46 -57.09 28.63
N LYS A 209 -40.07 -58.08 29.46
CA LYS A 209 -39.77 -57.85 30.89
C LYS A 209 -38.62 -56.85 31.12
N VAL A 210 -37.61 -56.84 30.25
CA VAL A 210 -36.51 -55.86 30.31
C VAL A 210 -37.00 -54.49 29.86
N GLN A 211 -37.75 -54.40 28.75
CA GLN A 211 -38.27 -53.14 28.23
C GLN A 211 -39.24 -52.42 29.20
N GLN A 212 -40.03 -53.17 29.98
CA GLN A 212 -40.88 -52.60 31.04
C GLN A 212 -40.10 -52.08 32.26
N ARG A 213 -38.79 -52.41 32.37
CA ARG A 213 -37.92 -52.05 33.50
C ARG A 213 -36.83 -51.03 33.13
N SER A 214 -36.64 -50.77 31.83
CA SER A 214 -35.69 -49.79 31.33
C SER A 214 -36.29 -48.38 31.37
N ILE A 215 -35.66 -47.48 32.11
CA ILE A 215 -35.95 -46.04 32.08
C ILE A 215 -34.76 -45.34 31.44
N PHE A 216 -35.03 -44.40 30.54
CA PHE A 216 -34.00 -43.54 29.97
C PHE A 216 -33.78 -42.34 30.90
N ASN A 217 -32.52 -42.05 31.20
CA ASN A 217 -32.13 -40.90 32.01
C ASN A 217 -31.57 -39.81 31.08
N GLU A 218 -32.29 -38.70 30.90
CA GLU A 218 -31.89 -37.61 30.02
C GLU A 218 -30.65 -36.84 30.53
N ASP A 219 -30.38 -36.84 31.84
CA ASP A 219 -29.24 -36.12 32.43
C ASP A 219 -27.90 -36.86 32.24
N THR A 220 -27.94 -38.20 32.07
CA THR A 220 -26.76 -39.04 31.85
C THR A 220 -26.67 -39.62 30.44
N GLU A 221 -27.72 -39.48 29.64
CA GLU A 221 -27.90 -40.12 28.31
C GLU A 221 -27.84 -41.66 28.34
N GLU A 222 -28.03 -42.29 29.52
CA GLU A 222 -27.93 -43.73 29.71
C GLU A 222 -29.29 -44.42 29.98
N TRP A 223 -29.37 -45.70 29.65
CA TRP A 223 -30.52 -46.56 29.98
C TRP A 223 -30.31 -47.28 31.31
N GLU A 224 -31.08 -46.90 32.32
CA GLU A 224 -31.08 -47.53 33.63
C GLU A 224 -32.12 -48.67 33.69
N ILE A 225 -31.72 -49.84 34.19
CA ILE A 225 -32.61 -51.00 34.34
C ILE A 225 -32.96 -51.18 35.82
N ILE A 226 -34.16 -50.75 36.22
CA ILE A 226 -34.65 -50.85 37.60
C ILE A 226 -34.67 -52.32 38.05
N SER A 227 -34.15 -52.63 39.24
CA SER A 227 -34.19 -54.00 39.77
C SER A 227 -35.62 -54.41 40.17
N TYR A 228 -35.90 -55.71 40.17
CA TYR A 228 -37.20 -56.22 40.66
C TYR A 228 -37.49 -55.83 42.13
N ALA A 229 -36.47 -55.52 42.93
CA ALA A 229 -36.65 -55.08 44.31
C ALA A 229 -37.15 -53.62 44.40
N GLU A 230 -36.67 -52.74 43.54
CA GLU A 230 -37.07 -51.33 43.47
C GLU A 230 -38.43 -51.15 42.80
N MET A 231 -38.70 -51.89 41.71
CA MET A 231 -40.00 -51.86 41.02
C MET A 231 -41.15 -52.29 41.95
N ASN A 232 -40.90 -53.24 42.86
CA ASN A 232 -41.86 -53.65 43.89
C ASN A 232 -42.01 -52.64 45.05
N GLN A 233 -41.04 -51.74 45.26
CA GLN A 233 -41.13 -50.66 46.24
C GLN A 233 -41.95 -49.48 45.69
N GLN A 234 -41.79 -49.13 44.41
CA GLN A 234 -42.63 -48.13 43.74
C GLN A 234 -44.11 -48.56 43.71
N ASN A 235 -44.38 -49.84 43.48
CA ASN A 235 -45.75 -50.41 43.47
C ASN A 235 -46.31 -50.74 44.87
N LYS A 236 -45.65 -50.30 45.96
CA LYS A 236 -46.03 -50.67 47.32
C LYS A 236 -47.17 -49.81 47.85
N LEU A 237 -48.40 -50.17 47.47
CA LEU A 237 -49.64 -49.60 48.01
C LEU A 237 -49.58 -49.51 49.54
N GLU A 238 -49.87 -48.33 50.11
CA GLU A 238 -50.03 -48.18 51.55
C GLU A 238 -51.18 -49.07 52.03
N ARG A 239 -50.93 -49.89 53.05
CA ARG A 239 -52.00 -50.66 53.69
C ARG A 239 -52.96 -49.68 54.36
N PRO A 240 -54.29 -49.78 54.13
CA PRO A 240 -55.24 -48.88 54.77
C PRO A 240 -55.12 -48.97 56.29
N LYS A 241 -54.87 -47.84 56.95
CA LYS A 241 -54.82 -47.74 58.40
C LYS A 241 -56.25 -47.87 58.91
N SER A 242 -56.52 -48.83 59.78
CA SER A 242 -57.86 -49.07 60.32
C SER A 242 -58.21 -48.01 61.37
N GLU A 243 -58.83 -46.91 60.93
CA GLU A 243 -59.28 -45.83 61.82
C GLU A 243 -60.56 -46.16 62.60
N PHE A 244 -61.28 -47.23 62.22
CA PHE A 244 -62.49 -47.70 62.90
C PHE A 244 -62.19 -48.39 64.24
N ARG A 245 -61.99 -47.60 65.30
CA ARG A 245 -62.17 -48.07 66.68
C ARG A 245 -63.65 -48.03 67.03
N LEU A 246 -64.23 -49.16 67.41
CA LEU A 246 -65.64 -49.21 67.85
C LEU A 246 -65.83 -48.34 69.12
N PRO A 247 -67.00 -47.69 69.29
CA PRO A 247 -67.25 -46.84 70.45
C PRO A 247 -67.25 -47.64 71.76
N MET A 248 -66.31 -47.32 72.66
CA MET A 248 -66.26 -47.88 74.01
C MET A 248 -67.02 -47.02 75.03
N SER A 249 -67.70 -47.69 75.98
CA SER A 249 -68.32 -47.04 77.13
C SER A 249 -67.27 -46.40 78.05
N LEU A 250 -67.69 -45.41 78.86
CA LEU A 250 -66.79 -44.70 79.78
C LEU A 250 -66.13 -45.64 80.78
N LEU A 251 -66.88 -46.58 81.36
CA LEU A 251 -66.36 -47.60 82.28
C LEU A 251 -65.29 -48.48 81.61
N ALA A 252 -65.50 -48.89 80.36
CA ALA A 252 -64.52 -49.68 79.62
C ALA A 252 -63.20 -48.89 79.39
N LYS A 253 -63.31 -47.61 79.03
CA LYS A 253 -62.14 -46.71 78.89
C LYS A 253 -61.37 -46.56 80.21
N GLU A 254 -62.07 -46.37 81.32
CA GLU A 254 -61.45 -46.22 82.65
C GLU A 254 -60.73 -47.50 83.09
N GLN A 255 -61.34 -48.67 82.89
CA GLN A 255 -60.71 -49.96 83.21
C GLN A 255 -59.45 -50.21 82.36
N VAL A 256 -59.48 -49.88 81.07
CA VAL A 256 -58.30 -49.98 80.19
C VAL A 256 -57.22 -48.98 80.60
N ALA A 257 -57.58 -47.75 80.99
CA ALA A 257 -56.64 -46.75 81.50
C ALA A 257 -55.99 -47.18 82.83
N ASN A 258 -56.73 -47.89 83.68
CA ASN A 258 -56.23 -48.50 84.93
C ASN A 258 -55.41 -49.79 84.69
N GLY A 259 -55.06 -50.11 83.44
CA GLY A 259 -54.21 -51.27 83.10
C GLY A 259 -54.91 -52.63 83.12
N ASN A 260 -56.25 -52.66 83.16
CA ASN A 260 -57.01 -53.90 83.16
C ASN A 260 -57.03 -54.55 81.76
N ASN A 261 -56.19 -55.57 81.55
CA ASN A 261 -56.04 -56.28 80.28
C ASN A 261 -57.17 -57.30 79.98
N ASN A 262 -58.26 -57.31 80.75
CA ASN A 262 -59.40 -58.20 80.50
C ASN A 262 -60.10 -57.82 79.16
N PRO A 263 -60.25 -58.76 78.20
CA PRO A 263 -60.90 -58.48 76.91
C PRO A 263 -62.30 -57.87 77.01
N ARG A 264 -63.02 -58.11 78.12
CA ARG A 264 -64.36 -57.55 78.37
C ARG A 264 -64.42 -56.02 78.28
N PHE A 265 -63.31 -55.32 78.48
CA PHE A 265 -63.25 -53.85 78.46
C PHE A 265 -62.57 -53.26 77.20
N ARG A 266 -62.21 -54.09 76.21
CA ARG A 266 -61.60 -53.62 74.94
C ARG A 266 -62.57 -53.81 73.77
N HIS A 267 -62.53 -52.92 72.78
CA HIS A 267 -63.24 -53.11 71.51
C HIS A 267 -62.59 -54.18 70.60
N GLU A 268 -61.36 -54.56 70.92
CA GLU A 268 -60.58 -55.61 70.28
C GLU A 268 -60.78 -56.86 71.13
N ASN A 269 -61.54 -57.85 70.64
CA ASN A 269 -61.77 -59.14 71.33
C ASN A 269 -60.50 -60.01 71.26
N ILE A 270 -59.38 -59.47 71.74
CA ILE A 270 -58.03 -60.02 71.64
C ILE A 270 -57.44 -60.02 73.06
N LEU A 271 -56.93 -61.19 73.47
CA LEU A 271 -56.17 -61.30 74.71
C LEU A 271 -54.81 -60.60 74.55
N VAL A 272 -54.54 -59.58 75.37
CA VAL A 272 -53.22 -58.97 75.45
C VAL A 272 -52.32 -59.88 76.29
N VAL A 273 -51.73 -60.87 75.63
CA VAL A 273 -50.68 -61.72 76.19
C VAL A 273 -49.34 -61.00 76.03
N PRO A 274 -48.48 -60.93 77.07
CA PRO A 274 -47.11 -60.45 76.88
C PRO A 274 -46.40 -61.33 75.86
N LEU A 275 -45.80 -60.72 74.83
CA LEU A 275 -44.99 -61.45 73.85
C LEU A 275 -43.72 -61.94 74.54
N ASP A 276 -43.62 -63.26 74.73
CA ASP A 276 -42.37 -63.89 75.12
C ASP A 276 -41.43 -63.90 73.91
N MET A 277 -40.31 -63.19 74.02
CA MET A 277 -39.36 -63.01 72.93
C MET A 277 -38.29 -64.10 73.04
N PRO A 278 -38.07 -64.93 71.99
CA PRO A 278 -37.07 -65.98 72.06
C PRO A 278 -35.67 -65.37 72.23
N GLU A 279 -34.86 -65.96 73.12
CA GLU A 279 -33.52 -65.47 73.47
C GLU A 279 -32.52 -65.39 72.29
N ARG A 280 -32.85 -66.00 71.15
CA ARG A 280 -31.99 -66.10 69.97
C ARG A 280 -32.75 -65.82 68.69
N MET A 281 -32.19 -64.99 67.81
CA MET A 281 -32.75 -64.67 66.51
C MET A 281 -32.11 -65.51 65.40
N THR A 282 -32.78 -65.61 64.25
CA THR A 282 -32.25 -66.25 63.03
C THR A 282 -30.97 -65.60 62.49
N ARG A 283 -30.67 -64.35 62.91
CA ARG A 283 -29.39 -63.68 62.66
C ARG A 283 -28.20 -64.36 63.33
N ASP A 284 -28.43 -65.07 64.44
CA ASP A 284 -27.37 -65.70 65.24
C ASP A 284 -27.01 -67.11 64.71
N TYR A 285 -27.47 -67.46 63.50
CA TYR A 285 -27.24 -68.75 62.87
C TYR A 285 -25.94 -68.74 62.06
N ILE A 286 -24.85 -69.20 62.69
CA ILE A 286 -23.57 -69.40 62.00
C ILE A 286 -23.58 -70.78 61.32
N ARG A 287 -23.57 -70.79 59.99
CA ARG A 287 -23.41 -72.02 59.19
C ARG A 287 -21.96 -72.50 59.28
N LYS A 288 -21.73 -73.76 59.68
CA LYS A 288 -20.38 -74.34 59.68
C LYS A 288 -19.88 -74.52 58.25
N ASN A 289 -18.77 -73.85 57.91
CA ASN A 289 -18.14 -73.97 56.59
C ASN A 289 -17.48 -75.34 56.41
N VAL A 290 -17.60 -75.90 55.20
CA VAL A 290 -16.91 -77.12 54.77
C VAL A 290 -15.46 -76.77 54.43
N ILE A 291 -14.54 -77.70 54.72
CA ILE A 291 -13.09 -77.48 54.63
C ILE A 291 -12.63 -77.57 53.16
N GLU A 292 -12.17 -76.46 52.59
CA GLU A 292 -11.39 -76.46 51.34
C GLU A 292 -9.89 -76.40 51.64
N LYS A 293 -9.09 -77.18 50.90
CA LYS A 293 -7.63 -77.26 51.09
C LYS A 293 -6.93 -76.06 50.44
N PRO A 294 -5.87 -75.49 51.05
CA PRO A 294 -5.24 -74.28 50.54
C PRO A 294 -4.42 -74.53 49.26
N ILE A 295 -4.70 -73.75 48.21
CA ILE A 295 -3.83 -73.61 47.04
C ILE A 295 -2.76 -72.56 47.36
N ASN A 296 -1.51 -72.93 47.15
CA ASN A 296 -0.33 -72.18 47.55
C ASN A 296 -0.10 -70.97 46.61
N LYS A 297 -0.38 -69.74 47.09
CA LYS A 297 -0.09 -68.49 46.35
C LYS A 297 1.23 -67.87 46.81
N LYS A 298 2.11 -67.57 45.84
CA LYS A 298 3.35 -66.82 46.06
C LYS A 298 3.05 -65.32 46.29
N LYS A 299 4.02 -64.63 46.91
CA LYS A 299 3.97 -63.24 47.39
C LYS A 299 3.67 -62.18 46.31
N SER A 300 2.74 -61.28 46.64
CA SER A 300 2.75 -59.81 46.44
C SER A 300 1.39 -59.29 46.96
N GLU A 301 1.21 -58.10 47.52
CA GLU A 301 2.08 -57.05 48.06
C GLU A 301 1.24 -56.24 49.07
N ASP A 302 1.86 -55.41 49.91
CA ASP A 302 1.14 -54.72 50.99
C ASP A 302 0.15 -53.66 50.49
N LEU A 303 -1.11 -53.73 50.95
CA LEU A 303 -2.04 -52.60 50.97
C LEU A 303 -2.73 -52.50 52.34
N THR A 304 -2.03 -51.88 53.28
CA THR A 304 -2.58 -51.41 54.54
C THR A 304 -3.41 -50.15 54.34
N ILE A 305 -4.67 -50.29 53.94
CA ILE A 305 -5.63 -49.18 54.02
C ILE A 305 -6.09 -49.04 55.48
N SER A 306 -5.61 -48.00 56.13
CA SER A 306 -5.99 -47.62 57.49
C SER A 306 -7.48 -47.29 57.57
N ALA A 307 -8.26 -48.12 58.26
CA ALA A 307 -9.65 -47.81 58.59
C ALA A 307 -9.70 -46.82 59.78
N SER A 308 -9.64 -45.53 59.48
CA SER A 308 -9.92 -44.45 60.41
C SER A 308 -10.97 -43.48 59.84
N SER A 309 -11.71 -42.82 60.74
CA SER A 309 -12.81 -41.87 60.48
C SER A 309 -14.09 -42.40 59.80
N TYR A 310 -14.82 -43.27 60.50
CA TYR A 310 -16.29 -43.15 60.58
C TYR A 310 -16.72 -43.19 62.05
N GLN A 311 -16.53 -42.06 62.74
CA GLN A 311 -17.19 -41.79 64.00
C GLN A 311 -18.35 -40.82 63.76
N LYS A 312 -19.54 -41.19 64.26
CA LYS A 312 -20.75 -40.38 64.20
C LYS A 312 -20.55 -39.06 64.94
N PHE A 313 -20.81 -37.93 64.29
CA PHE A 313 -22.02 -37.12 64.53
C PHE A 313 -22.24 -36.13 63.39
#